data_AF-A0A0J8GNY2-F1
#
_entry.id   AF-A0A0J8GNY2-F1
#
_cell.length_a   1.000
_cell.length_b   1.000
_cell.length_c   1.000
_cell.angle_alpha   90.00
_cell.angle_beta   90.00
_cell.angle_gamma   90.00
#
_symmetry.space_group_name_H-M   'P 1'
#
loop_
_entity.id
_entity.type
_entity.pdbx_description
1 polymer ?
#
loop_
_entity_poly.entity_id
_entity_poly.type
_entity_poly.pdbx_seq_one_letter_code
_entity_poly.pdbx_strand_id
1 'polypeptide(L)'
;MFKTVLLAAFSLALGYSIAYLQLNSDKPTPTSNLAGQTNLPVEQSDSISFSDFFQSNHIEDSKSALQLEAVEQLPTEKTAATDWQTSVEEYEQGNSSYLDLLKLVASIAQSSPEEQQAFILANLSDEKSHNLKMTTGLLLNSFSEQHPELAIGLLDIMPKEQRADFGRNVLVSLSRTEPEFAWDWLKSADTEATGDFLSKRNSAFAVSSVLRQAAKNPELQQDVYQFAASSNLLSRNYVNYTQRKIAALMAEEDVYAVLDKALNNDTIDSILFESAVQKISENDATEAAELILDNEDIASSRTVNQVSKQYIEQGKQSDLTEFYDAIQDARLKDNVAVNLVSELAEQDLEQAGVWLARIEDSRKKANAGVDIIQSARQQSYHSLSHEIDFIKDNFQGKRSAQVNLYVNAYKYWSKTDQDSALKAINNIPDDDGKIRDQVKRRLKIRE
;
A
#
# COMPACT_ATOMS: atom_id res chain seq x y z
N MET A 1 19.18 -6.94 -32.70
CA MET A 1 17.80 -7.24 -33.09
C MET A 1 17.19 -8.41 -32.31
N PHE A 2 17.63 -9.66 -32.47
CA PHE A 2 16.98 -10.81 -31.79
C PHE A 2 17.03 -10.75 -30.24
N LYS A 3 18.08 -10.15 -29.66
CA LYS A 3 18.21 -9.98 -28.20
C LYS A 3 17.26 -8.93 -27.61
N THR A 4 16.92 -7.89 -28.37
CA THR A 4 16.02 -6.80 -27.93
C THR A 4 14.54 -7.24 -27.99
N VAL A 5 14.19 -8.03 -29.00
CA VAL A 5 12.85 -8.65 -29.16
C VAL A 5 12.55 -9.63 -28.03
N LEU A 6 13.56 -10.42 -27.62
CA LEU A 6 13.42 -11.31 -26.48
C LEU A 6 13.26 -10.52 -25.18
N LEU A 7 14.00 -9.43 -24.98
CA LEU A 7 13.91 -8.63 -23.75
C LEU A 7 12.51 -8.00 -23.57
N ALA A 8 11.94 -7.37 -24.59
CA ALA A 8 10.62 -6.70 -24.48
C ALA A 8 9.45 -7.69 -24.26
N ALA A 9 9.45 -8.80 -24.99
CA ALA A 9 8.46 -9.87 -24.78
C ALA A 9 8.63 -10.54 -23.41
N PHE A 10 9.87 -10.66 -22.92
CA PHE A 10 10.17 -11.18 -21.59
C PHE A 10 9.80 -10.17 -20.49
N SER A 11 9.93 -8.86 -20.70
CA SER A 11 9.46 -7.81 -19.76
C SER A 11 7.94 -7.81 -19.59
N LEU A 12 7.19 -7.94 -20.69
CA LEU A 12 5.73 -8.03 -20.66
C LEU A 12 5.25 -9.35 -20.02
N ALA A 13 5.91 -10.47 -20.33
CA ALA A 13 5.61 -11.77 -19.73
C ALA A 13 6.03 -11.86 -18.25
N LEU A 14 7.19 -11.32 -17.87
CA LEU A 14 7.67 -11.26 -16.49
C LEU A 14 6.85 -10.29 -15.64
N GLY A 15 6.49 -9.11 -16.15
CA GLY A 15 5.64 -8.16 -15.45
C GLY A 15 4.29 -8.78 -15.06
N TYR A 16 3.71 -9.58 -15.96
CA TYR A 16 2.47 -10.31 -15.70
C TYR A 16 2.68 -11.52 -14.77
N SER A 17 3.79 -12.26 -14.94
CA SER A 17 4.11 -13.42 -14.09
C SER A 17 4.48 -13.04 -12.66
N ILE A 18 5.17 -11.92 -12.46
CA ILE A 18 5.53 -11.38 -11.14
C ILE A 18 4.29 -10.84 -10.44
N ALA A 19 3.38 -10.17 -11.15
CA ALA A 19 2.08 -9.76 -10.60
C ALA A 19 1.23 -10.99 -10.19
N TYR A 20 1.27 -12.07 -10.97
CA TYR A 20 0.58 -13.33 -10.66
C TYR A 20 1.23 -14.13 -9.51
N LEU A 21 2.56 -14.07 -9.36
CA LEU A 21 3.31 -14.72 -8.28
C LEU A 21 3.27 -13.93 -6.96
N GLN A 22 3.22 -12.59 -7.00
CA GLN A 22 3.06 -11.76 -5.80
C GLN A 22 1.65 -11.85 -5.19
N LEU A 23 0.65 -12.28 -5.97
CA LEU A 23 -0.67 -12.64 -5.46
C LEU A 23 -0.70 -14.01 -4.76
N ASN A 24 0.35 -14.83 -4.86
CA ASN A 24 0.35 -16.25 -4.45
C ASN A 24 1.61 -16.71 -3.69
N SER A 25 2.51 -15.83 -3.24
CA SER A 25 3.70 -16.25 -2.50
C SER A 25 3.78 -15.62 -1.10
N ASP A 26 3.56 -16.48 -0.10
CA ASP A 26 3.91 -16.25 1.29
C ASP A 26 5.44 -16.34 1.49
N LYS A 27 5.96 -15.33 2.20
CA LYS A 27 7.22 -15.19 2.99
C LYS A 27 8.58 -15.59 2.36
N PRO A 28 9.57 -14.66 2.39
CA PRO A 28 10.99 -15.00 2.32
C PRO A 28 11.69 -14.91 3.69
N THR A 29 12.65 -15.80 3.92
CA THR A 29 13.64 -15.76 5.01
C THR A 29 14.97 -15.19 4.48
N PRO A 30 15.72 -14.36 5.24
CA PRO A 30 16.90 -13.67 4.72
C PRO A 30 18.19 -14.48 4.91
N THR A 31 19.15 -14.29 4.00
CA THR A 31 20.57 -14.55 4.26
C THR A 31 21.42 -13.40 3.73
N SER A 32 22.34 -12.95 4.58
CA SER A 32 23.33 -11.90 4.35
C SER A 32 24.60 -12.45 3.69
N ASN A 33 25.32 -11.62 2.92
CA ASN A 33 26.69 -11.19 3.28
C ASN A 33 27.40 -10.34 2.20
N LEU A 34 27.93 -9.22 2.70
CA LEU A 34 29.24 -8.56 2.49
C LEU A 34 29.82 -8.26 1.09
N ALA A 35 29.98 -6.94 0.88
CA ALA A 35 31.21 -6.15 0.71
C ALA A 35 32.08 -6.28 -0.55
N GLY A 36 32.34 -5.11 -1.15
CA GLY A 36 33.45 -4.86 -2.09
C GLY A 36 33.47 -3.41 -2.58
N GLN A 37 34.23 -2.55 -1.89
CA GLN A 37 34.57 -1.18 -2.32
C GLN A 37 35.50 -1.17 -3.53
N THR A 38 35.35 -0.19 -4.43
CA THR A 38 36.51 0.46 -5.11
C THR A 38 36.20 1.94 -5.39
N ASN A 39 37.18 2.79 -5.07
CA ASN A 39 37.20 4.24 -5.31
C ASN A 39 37.59 4.56 -6.76
N LEU A 40 36.97 5.58 -7.35
CA LEU A 40 37.44 6.27 -8.56
C LEU A 40 37.30 7.80 -8.40
N PRO A 41 38.13 8.60 -9.11
CA PRO A 41 38.37 10.00 -8.78
C PRO A 41 37.26 10.93 -9.29
N VAL A 42 37.01 11.98 -8.51
CA VAL A 42 36.07 13.07 -8.78
C VAL A 42 36.63 13.95 -9.89
N GLU A 43 35.94 13.97 -11.03
CA GLU A 43 36.14 14.93 -12.12
C GLU A 43 35.15 16.08 -11.88
N GLN A 44 35.66 17.29 -11.64
CA GLN A 44 34.82 18.49 -11.52
C GLN A 44 34.30 18.86 -12.92
N SER A 45 33.00 18.63 -13.15
CA SER A 45 32.27 19.22 -14.27
C SER A 45 31.48 20.43 -13.75
N ASP A 46 31.62 21.55 -14.45
CA ASP A 46 30.79 22.73 -14.26
C ASP A 46 29.34 22.37 -14.58
N SER A 47 28.50 22.22 -13.56
CA SER A 47 27.08 21.97 -13.72
C SER A 47 26.35 23.28 -14.04
N ILE A 48 25.85 23.37 -15.27
CA ILE A 48 24.77 24.29 -15.63
C ILE A 48 23.52 23.77 -14.91
N SER A 49 22.85 24.61 -14.11
CA SER A 49 21.70 24.16 -13.33
C SER A 49 20.51 23.86 -14.25
N PHE A 50 19.88 22.70 -14.06
CA PHE A 50 18.66 22.29 -14.80
C PHE A 50 17.48 23.25 -14.56
N SER A 51 17.50 23.98 -13.44
CA SER A 51 16.54 25.06 -13.15
C SER A 51 16.66 26.27 -14.11
N ASP A 52 17.82 26.52 -14.71
CA ASP A 52 17.99 27.64 -15.65
C ASP A 52 17.34 27.35 -17.02
N PHE A 53 17.08 26.08 -17.35
CA PHE A 53 16.44 25.70 -18.61
C PHE A 53 14.93 26.01 -18.63
N PHE A 54 14.27 25.98 -17.47
CA PHE A 54 12.82 26.21 -17.36
C PHE A 54 12.42 27.63 -16.91
N GLN A 55 13.35 28.44 -16.41
CA GLN A 55 13.06 29.83 -16.01
C GLN A 55 13.10 30.86 -17.16
N SER A 56 13.43 30.42 -18.37
CA SER A 56 13.29 31.23 -19.58
C SER A 56 11.81 31.33 -19.99
N ASN A 57 11.15 32.42 -19.59
CA ASN A 57 9.83 32.84 -20.04
C ASN A 57 9.71 32.87 -21.59
N HIS A 58 9.32 31.75 -22.20
CA HIS A 58 8.80 31.66 -23.58
C HIS A 58 8.05 30.32 -23.89
N ILE A 59 7.48 29.66 -22.86
CA ILE A 59 6.81 28.36 -23.03
C ILE A 59 5.38 28.49 -23.60
N GLU A 60 4.74 29.67 -23.56
CA GLU A 60 3.39 29.82 -24.14
C GLU A 60 3.37 29.76 -25.68
N ASP A 61 4.40 30.26 -26.37
CA ASP A 61 4.42 30.26 -27.85
C ASP A 61 4.99 28.97 -28.47
N SER A 62 5.76 28.18 -27.72
CA SER A 62 6.40 26.95 -28.22
C SER A 62 5.57 25.68 -27.99
N LYS A 63 4.64 25.66 -27.02
CA LYS A 63 3.70 24.55 -26.83
C LYS A 63 2.70 24.43 -27.99
N SER A 64 2.28 25.54 -28.60
CA SER A 64 1.31 25.53 -29.70
C SER A 64 1.94 25.18 -31.06
N ALA A 65 3.22 25.49 -31.29
CA ALA A 65 3.88 25.28 -32.58
C ALA A 65 4.20 23.79 -32.85
N LEU A 66 4.68 23.05 -31.85
CA LEU A 66 4.94 21.61 -31.98
C LEU A 66 3.66 20.75 -31.96
N GLN A 67 2.55 21.27 -31.40
CA GLN A 67 1.29 20.53 -31.27
C GLN A 67 0.35 20.62 -32.48
N LEU A 68 0.45 21.66 -33.32
CA LEU A 68 -0.39 21.77 -34.53
C LEU A 68 0.30 21.28 -35.80
N GLU A 69 1.60 21.54 -36.00
CA GLU A 69 2.29 21.09 -37.24
C GLU A 69 2.40 19.56 -37.34
N ALA A 70 2.53 18.85 -36.20
CA ALA A 70 2.58 17.39 -36.18
C ALA A 70 1.23 16.72 -36.50
N VAL A 71 0.10 17.41 -36.29
CA VAL A 71 -1.24 16.90 -36.60
C VAL A 71 -1.62 17.19 -38.06
N GLU A 72 -1.15 18.29 -38.63
CA GLU A 72 -1.42 18.66 -40.04
C GLU A 72 -0.52 17.97 -41.07
N GLN A 73 0.63 17.42 -40.65
CA GLN A 73 1.56 16.67 -41.52
C GLN A 73 1.61 15.17 -41.22
N LEU A 74 0.52 14.57 -40.73
CA LEU A 74 0.42 13.12 -40.68
C LEU A 74 0.59 12.55 -42.11
N PRO A 75 1.57 11.67 -42.35
CA PRO A 75 1.82 11.14 -43.69
C PRO A 75 0.55 10.48 -44.24
N THR A 76 0.22 10.79 -45.49
CA THR A 76 -0.92 10.21 -46.24
C THR A 76 -0.81 8.71 -46.47
N GLU A 77 0.22 8.01 -45.97
CA GLU A 77 0.27 6.55 -45.87
C GLU A 77 -0.66 6.06 -44.76
N LYS A 78 -1.97 6.17 -45.03
CA LYS A 78 -3.07 5.67 -44.22
C LYS A 78 -3.15 4.13 -44.11
N THR A 79 -2.16 3.37 -44.58
CA THR A 79 -2.31 1.92 -44.74
C THR A 79 -2.07 1.16 -43.43
N ALA A 80 -0.95 1.38 -42.72
CA ALA A 80 -0.60 0.56 -41.55
C ALA A 80 -1.60 0.69 -40.39
N ALA A 81 -1.98 1.92 -40.01
CA ALA A 81 -2.93 2.14 -38.91
C ALA A 81 -4.33 1.59 -39.23
N THR A 82 -4.78 1.70 -40.48
CA THR A 82 -6.06 1.13 -40.92
C THR A 82 -6.01 -0.40 -40.98
N ASP A 83 -4.92 -0.98 -41.45
CA ASP A 83 -4.72 -2.45 -41.47
C ASP A 83 -4.74 -3.03 -40.04
N TRP A 84 -4.14 -2.32 -39.07
CA TRP A 84 -4.20 -2.72 -37.65
C TRP A 84 -5.59 -2.58 -37.06
N GLN A 85 -6.35 -1.54 -37.42
CA GLN A 85 -7.74 -1.39 -37.00
C GLN A 85 -8.59 -2.55 -37.50
N THR A 86 -8.47 -2.90 -38.79
CA THR A 86 -9.14 -4.08 -39.35
C THR A 86 -8.76 -5.36 -38.62
N SER A 87 -7.47 -5.52 -38.27
CA SER A 87 -7.00 -6.68 -37.49
C SER A 87 -7.65 -6.77 -36.09
N VAL A 88 -7.93 -5.64 -35.43
CA VAL A 88 -8.67 -5.63 -34.16
C VAL A 88 -10.15 -5.96 -34.36
N GLU A 89 -10.78 -5.44 -35.41
CA GLU A 89 -12.18 -5.71 -35.73
C GLU A 89 -12.42 -7.20 -36.06
N GLU A 90 -11.47 -7.83 -36.76
CA GLU A 90 -11.50 -9.28 -37.00
C GLU A 90 -11.41 -10.09 -35.70
N TYR A 91 -10.62 -9.62 -34.72
CA TYR A 91 -10.56 -10.23 -33.38
C TYR A 91 -11.90 -10.14 -32.65
N GLU A 92 -12.59 -9.01 -32.72
CA GLU A 92 -13.90 -8.82 -32.09
C GLU A 92 -14.99 -9.73 -32.62
N GLN A 93 -14.88 -10.14 -33.89
CA GLN A 93 -15.80 -11.09 -34.52
C GLN A 93 -15.58 -12.54 -34.05
N GLY A 94 -14.66 -12.76 -33.09
CA GLY A 94 -14.36 -14.07 -32.53
C GLY A 94 -13.42 -14.92 -33.39
N ASN A 95 -12.77 -14.31 -34.39
CA ASN A 95 -11.90 -15.03 -35.32
C ASN A 95 -10.44 -15.13 -34.83
N SER A 96 -10.12 -14.64 -33.64
CA SER A 96 -8.74 -14.62 -33.12
C SER A 96 -8.69 -14.74 -31.59
N SER A 97 -7.53 -15.10 -31.05
CA SER A 97 -7.32 -15.35 -29.61
C SER A 97 -6.71 -14.14 -28.89
N TYR A 98 -6.82 -14.06 -27.56
CA TYR A 98 -6.18 -12.99 -26.77
C TYR A 98 -4.67 -12.87 -27.03
N LEU A 99 -4.02 -14.00 -27.34
CA LEU A 99 -2.62 -14.03 -27.74
C LEU A 99 -2.37 -13.27 -29.05
N ASP A 100 -3.32 -13.27 -29.98
CA ASP A 100 -3.20 -12.56 -31.26
C ASP A 100 -3.36 -11.04 -31.06
N LEU A 101 -4.20 -10.60 -30.11
CA LEU A 101 -4.24 -9.20 -29.68
C LEU A 101 -2.90 -8.76 -29.08
N LEU A 102 -2.26 -9.59 -28.25
CA LEU A 102 -0.93 -9.28 -27.71
C LEU A 102 0.15 -9.23 -28.79
N LYS A 103 0.11 -10.12 -29.80
CA LYS A 103 1.02 -10.06 -30.95
C LYS A 103 0.82 -8.77 -31.76
N LEU A 104 -0.43 -8.36 -31.95
CA LEU A 104 -0.74 -7.10 -32.63
C LEU A 104 -0.16 -5.91 -31.85
N VAL A 105 -0.43 -5.81 -30.54
CA VAL A 105 0.18 -4.76 -29.68
C VAL A 105 1.70 -4.77 -29.80
N ALA A 106 2.33 -5.95 -29.76
CA ALA A 106 3.79 -6.08 -29.88
C ALA A 106 4.31 -5.64 -31.26
N SER A 107 3.56 -5.90 -32.34
CA SER A 107 3.92 -5.42 -33.69
C SER A 107 3.79 -3.90 -33.82
N ILE A 108 2.76 -3.29 -33.22
CA ILE A 108 2.57 -1.85 -33.23
C ILE A 108 3.65 -1.19 -32.35
N ALA A 109 3.97 -1.74 -31.19
CA ALA A 109 5.02 -1.22 -30.31
C ALA A 109 6.43 -1.27 -30.93
N GLN A 110 6.61 -1.92 -32.08
CA GLN A 110 7.85 -1.95 -32.86
C GLN A 110 7.85 -0.96 -34.04
N SER A 111 6.72 -0.31 -34.31
CA SER A 111 6.59 0.69 -35.37
C SER A 111 7.19 2.02 -34.95
N SER A 112 7.23 2.99 -35.88
CA SER A 112 7.70 4.34 -35.57
C SER A 112 6.83 5.01 -34.48
N PRO A 113 7.38 5.94 -33.67
CA PRO A 113 6.61 6.67 -32.67
C PRO A 113 5.39 7.38 -33.26
N GLU A 114 5.52 7.90 -34.48
CA GLU A 114 4.44 8.57 -35.22
C GLU A 114 3.30 7.61 -35.56
N GLU A 115 3.61 6.39 -36.01
CA GLU A 115 2.61 5.35 -36.29
C GLU A 115 1.92 4.87 -35.00
N GLN A 116 2.68 4.71 -33.91
CA GLN A 116 2.13 4.36 -32.60
C GLN A 116 1.17 5.45 -32.10
N GLN A 117 1.59 6.71 -32.18
CA GLN A 117 0.79 7.88 -31.80
C GLN A 117 -0.49 7.97 -32.65
N ALA A 118 -0.38 7.80 -33.97
CA ALA A 118 -1.51 7.81 -34.88
C ALA A 118 -2.52 6.70 -34.55
N PHE A 119 -2.04 5.49 -34.28
CA PHE A 119 -2.92 4.39 -33.85
C PHE A 119 -3.59 4.69 -32.51
N ILE A 120 -2.87 5.21 -31.52
CA ILE A 120 -3.46 5.57 -30.22
C ILE A 120 -4.58 6.58 -30.45
N LEU A 121 -4.29 7.71 -31.10
CA LEU A 121 -5.24 8.79 -31.34
C LEU A 121 -6.50 8.35 -32.08
N ALA A 122 -6.34 7.52 -33.12
CA ALA A 122 -7.47 7.02 -33.90
C ALA A 122 -8.43 6.11 -33.09
N ASN A 123 -7.96 5.58 -31.97
CA ASN A 123 -8.66 4.58 -31.18
C ASN A 123 -9.03 5.05 -29.76
N LEU A 124 -8.97 6.35 -29.50
CA LEU A 124 -9.35 6.91 -28.20
C LEU A 124 -10.87 7.02 -28.00
N SER A 125 -11.70 7.01 -29.05
CA SER A 125 -13.16 7.23 -28.98
C SER A 125 -13.90 6.31 -27.97
N ASP A 126 -14.92 6.87 -27.29
CA ASP A 126 -15.74 6.15 -26.31
C ASP A 126 -16.62 5.06 -26.93
N GLU A 127 -16.94 5.19 -28.22
CA GLU A 127 -17.79 4.24 -28.96
C GLU A 127 -17.02 2.97 -29.39
N LYS A 128 -15.70 2.93 -29.15
CA LYS A 128 -14.87 1.78 -29.50
C LYS A 128 -15.16 0.57 -28.62
N SER A 129 -14.91 -0.61 -29.19
CA SER A 129 -15.06 -1.87 -28.48
C SER A 129 -14.16 -1.95 -27.24
N HIS A 130 -14.51 -2.87 -26.34
CA HIS A 130 -13.68 -3.18 -25.18
C HIS A 130 -12.25 -3.61 -25.56
N ASN A 131 -12.11 -4.43 -26.61
CA ASN A 131 -10.83 -4.97 -27.03
C ASN A 131 -9.92 -3.89 -27.60
N LEU A 132 -10.47 -2.98 -28.41
CA LEU A 132 -9.71 -1.87 -28.97
C LEU A 132 -9.25 -0.92 -27.87
N LYS A 133 -10.12 -0.59 -26.89
CA LYS A 133 -9.72 0.19 -25.71
C LYS A 133 -8.60 -0.49 -24.92
N MET A 134 -8.66 -1.82 -24.76
CA MET A 134 -7.61 -2.59 -24.10
C MET A 134 -6.29 -2.53 -24.88
N THR A 135 -6.31 -2.76 -26.20
CA THR A 135 -5.15 -2.66 -27.09
C THR A 135 -4.51 -1.28 -27.01
N THR A 136 -5.33 -0.21 -27.13
CA THR A 136 -4.87 1.18 -26.99
C THR A 136 -4.24 1.43 -25.63
N GLY A 137 -4.83 0.92 -24.54
CA GLY A 137 -4.29 1.05 -23.19
C GLY A 137 -2.95 0.34 -23.00
N LEU A 138 -2.80 -0.87 -23.55
CA LEU A 138 -1.54 -1.61 -23.51
C LEU A 138 -0.45 -0.93 -24.33
N LEU A 139 -0.79 -0.48 -25.55
CA LEU A 139 0.13 0.23 -26.41
C LEU A 139 0.56 1.55 -25.77
N LEU A 140 -0.38 2.33 -25.23
CA LEU A 140 -0.07 3.58 -24.55
C LEU A 140 0.83 3.38 -23.33
N ASN A 141 0.65 2.27 -22.58
CA ASN A 141 1.56 1.94 -21.48
C ASN A 141 2.99 1.73 -21.99
N SER A 142 3.17 0.90 -23.03
CA SER A 142 4.48 0.68 -23.67
C SER A 142 5.06 1.97 -24.28
N PHE A 143 4.21 2.77 -24.91
CA PHE A 143 4.59 4.05 -25.51
C PHE A 143 5.07 5.04 -24.45
N SER A 144 4.44 5.06 -23.28
CA SER A 144 4.88 5.90 -22.14
C SER A 144 6.25 5.50 -21.60
N GLU A 145 6.61 4.22 -21.66
CA GLU A 145 7.94 3.74 -21.25
C GLU A 145 9.02 4.15 -22.27
N GLN A 146 8.69 4.20 -23.56
CA GLN A 146 9.64 4.47 -24.65
C GLN A 146 9.75 5.96 -24.98
N HIS A 147 8.65 6.69 -24.87
CA HIS A 147 8.48 8.07 -25.35
C HIS A 147 7.71 8.90 -24.32
N PRO A 148 8.30 9.17 -23.15
CA PRO A 148 7.61 9.80 -22.01
C PRO A 148 7.01 11.17 -22.35
N GLU A 149 7.75 12.02 -23.06
CA GLU A 149 7.28 13.36 -23.48
C GLU A 149 6.10 13.30 -24.44
N LEU A 150 6.15 12.41 -25.44
CA LEU A 150 5.06 12.22 -26.40
C LEU A 150 3.82 11.64 -25.70
N ALA A 151 3.99 10.73 -24.75
CA ALA A 151 2.89 10.16 -23.99
C ALA A 151 2.17 11.21 -23.13
N ILE A 152 2.90 12.15 -22.54
CA ILE A 152 2.31 13.31 -21.87
C ILE A 152 1.60 14.22 -22.86
N GLY A 153 2.22 14.53 -24.00
CA GLY A 153 1.59 15.33 -25.05
C GLY A 153 0.27 14.71 -25.53
N LEU A 154 0.21 13.38 -25.63
CA LEU A 154 -1.02 12.63 -25.91
C LEU A 154 -2.10 12.85 -24.84
N LEU A 155 -1.75 12.82 -23.54
CA LEU A 155 -2.71 13.09 -22.47
C LEU A 155 -3.29 14.50 -22.54
N ASP A 156 -2.47 15.49 -22.90
CA ASP A 156 -2.88 16.90 -22.98
C ASP A 156 -3.94 17.13 -24.07
N ILE A 157 -3.86 16.38 -25.18
CA ILE A 157 -4.84 16.47 -26.27
C ILE A 157 -6.03 15.49 -26.12
N MET A 158 -5.99 14.56 -25.17
CA MET A 158 -7.11 13.66 -24.89
C MET A 158 -8.34 14.41 -24.34
N PRO A 159 -9.56 14.08 -24.82
CA PRO A 159 -10.81 14.35 -24.12
C PRO A 159 -10.77 13.97 -22.64
N LYS A 160 -11.51 14.71 -21.81
CA LYS A 160 -11.53 14.57 -20.34
C LYS A 160 -11.84 13.15 -19.87
N GLU A 161 -12.78 12.48 -20.53
CA GLU A 161 -13.19 11.10 -20.24
C GLU A 161 -12.05 10.12 -20.47
N GLN A 162 -11.40 10.22 -21.63
CA GLN A 162 -10.31 9.34 -22.06
C GLN A 162 -9.03 9.60 -21.24
N ARG A 163 -8.71 10.87 -20.97
CA ARG A 163 -7.62 11.24 -20.06
C ARG A 163 -7.81 10.61 -18.69
N ALA A 164 -9.05 10.49 -18.22
CA ALA A 164 -9.31 9.85 -16.93
C ALA A 164 -9.04 8.34 -16.95
N ASP A 165 -9.38 7.66 -18.05
CA ASP A 165 -9.20 6.22 -18.20
C ASP A 165 -7.73 5.84 -18.48
N PHE A 166 -7.06 6.62 -19.33
CA PHE A 166 -5.70 6.32 -19.81
C PHE A 166 -4.60 7.02 -19.02
N GLY A 167 -4.85 8.22 -18.49
CA GLY A 167 -3.86 9.01 -17.75
C GLY A 167 -3.29 8.27 -16.54
N ARG A 168 -4.10 7.43 -15.89
CA ARG A 168 -3.63 6.57 -14.80
C ARG A 168 -2.50 5.65 -15.26
N ASN A 169 -2.66 5.01 -16.42
CA ASN A 169 -1.67 4.04 -16.92
C ASN A 169 -0.39 4.73 -17.34
N VAL A 170 -0.51 5.88 -18.02
CA VAL A 170 0.64 6.72 -18.38
C VAL A 170 1.41 7.13 -17.11
N LEU A 171 0.74 7.70 -16.11
CA LEU A 171 1.43 8.12 -14.87
C LEU A 171 2.05 6.96 -14.08
N VAL A 172 1.38 5.80 -14.04
CA VAL A 172 1.96 4.61 -13.40
C VAL A 172 3.20 4.13 -14.15
N SER A 173 3.15 4.13 -15.49
CA SER A 173 4.28 3.77 -16.34
C SER A 173 5.45 4.73 -16.13
N LEU A 174 5.21 6.03 -16.30
CA LEU A 174 6.21 7.09 -16.10
C LEU A 174 6.79 7.06 -14.69
N SER A 175 5.99 6.81 -13.64
CA SER A 175 6.52 6.70 -12.28
C SER A 175 7.58 5.60 -12.11
N ARG A 176 7.59 4.57 -12.97
CA ARG A 176 8.55 3.47 -12.89
C ARG A 176 9.79 3.70 -13.73
N THR A 177 9.63 4.29 -14.90
CA THR A 177 10.71 4.46 -15.88
C THR A 177 11.40 5.81 -15.74
N GLU A 178 10.63 6.87 -15.53
CA GLU A 178 11.08 8.27 -15.53
C GLU A 178 10.42 9.03 -14.34
N PRO A 179 10.74 8.66 -13.09
CA PRO A 179 10.06 9.18 -11.91
C PRO A 179 10.20 10.69 -11.71
N GLU A 180 11.35 11.27 -12.08
CA GLU A 180 11.61 12.71 -11.97
C GLU A 180 10.78 13.49 -12.98
N PHE A 181 10.76 13.05 -14.24
CA PHE A 181 9.90 13.62 -15.28
C PHE A 181 8.41 13.52 -14.90
N ALA A 182 7.97 12.38 -14.39
CA ALA A 182 6.59 12.20 -13.93
C ALA A 182 6.24 13.16 -12.78
N TRP A 183 7.19 13.41 -11.89
CA TRP A 183 7.07 14.36 -10.79
C TRP A 183 7.00 15.80 -11.27
N ASP A 184 7.89 16.22 -12.17
CA ASP A 184 7.91 17.56 -12.76
C ASP A 184 6.62 17.86 -13.52
N TRP A 185 6.11 16.88 -14.29
CA TRP A 185 4.80 17.00 -14.92
C TRP A 185 3.69 17.15 -13.88
N LEU A 186 3.67 16.30 -12.84
CA LEU A 186 2.65 16.36 -11.80
C LEU A 186 2.63 17.71 -11.06
N LYS A 187 3.81 18.31 -10.84
CA LYS A 187 3.97 19.62 -10.18
C LYS A 187 3.51 20.78 -11.06
N SER A 188 3.70 20.67 -12.37
CA SER A 188 3.34 21.69 -13.36
C SER A 188 1.95 21.51 -13.98
N ALA A 189 1.30 20.37 -13.73
CA ALA A 189 -0.02 20.05 -14.27
C ALA A 189 -1.05 21.10 -13.83
N ASP A 190 -1.73 21.70 -14.81
CA ASP A 190 -2.84 22.60 -14.56
C ASP A 190 -3.98 21.83 -13.90
N THR A 191 -4.23 22.10 -12.62
CA THR A 191 -5.27 21.42 -11.85
C THR A 191 -6.68 21.75 -12.33
N GLU A 192 -6.91 22.81 -13.12
CA GLU A 192 -8.22 23.03 -13.74
C GLU A 192 -8.41 22.09 -14.94
N ALA A 193 -7.44 22.03 -15.86
CA ALA A 193 -7.50 21.17 -17.03
C ALA A 193 -7.36 19.67 -16.69
N THR A 194 -6.49 19.32 -15.74
CA THR A 194 -6.13 17.93 -15.39
C THR A 194 -6.73 17.47 -14.06
N GLY A 195 -7.19 18.39 -13.21
CA GLY A 195 -7.65 18.05 -11.87
C GLY A 195 -8.90 17.19 -11.86
N ASP A 196 -9.77 17.25 -12.87
CA ASP A 196 -10.88 16.31 -13.00
C ASP A 196 -10.41 14.85 -13.13
N PHE A 197 -9.26 14.62 -13.76
CA PHE A 197 -8.64 13.30 -13.80
C PHE A 197 -7.90 13.03 -12.50
N LEU A 198 -7.03 13.95 -12.05
CA LEU A 198 -6.17 13.74 -10.89
C LEU A 198 -6.94 13.62 -9.56
N SER A 199 -8.08 14.30 -9.43
CA SER A 199 -8.95 14.26 -8.24
C SER A 199 -9.83 13.02 -8.14
N LYS A 200 -9.98 12.24 -9.23
CA LYS A 200 -10.73 10.98 -9.18
C LYS A 200 -10.03 10.00 -8.25
N ARG A 201 -10.82 9.28 -7.45
CA ARG A 201 -10.33 8.22 -6.55
C ARG A 201 -9.44 7.19 -7.26
N ASN A 202 -9.68 6.95 -8.54
CA ASN A 202 -8.90 5.99 -9.35
C ASN A 202 -7.48 6.49 -9.68
N SER A 203 -7.25 7.81 -9.67
CA SER A 203 -5.97 8.45 -9.99
C SER A 203 -5.09 8.65 -8.76
N ALA A 204 -5.67 8.67 -7.56
CA ALA A 204 -4.93 8.78 -6.31
C ALA A 204 -3.83 7.71 -6.16
N PHE A 205 -4.06 6.50 -6.69
CA PHE A 205 -3.03 5.46 -6.75
C PHE A 205 -1.87 5.82 -7.69
N ALA A 206 -2.15 6.39 -8.86
CA ALA A 206 -1.12 6.78 -9.82
C ALA A 206 -0.30 7.97 -9.30
N VAL A 207 -0.97 9.00 -8.77
CA VAL A 207 -0.32 10.14 -8.09
C VAL A 207 0.56 9.64 -6.95
N SER A 208 0.03 8.77 -6.09
CA SER A 208 0.83 8.15 -5.03
C SER A 208 1.97 7.26 -5.56
N SER A 209 1.90 6.75 -6.79
CA SER A 209 3.00 6.00 -7.40
C SER A 209 4.12 6.94 -7.82
N VAL A 210 3.79 8.02 -8.54
CA VAL A 210 4.73 9.08 -8.94
C VAL A 210 5.48 9.60 -7.72
N LEU A 211 4.76 10.07 -6.70
CA LEU A 211 5.37 10.62 -5.50
C LEU A 211 6.30 9.62 -4.79
N ARG A 212 5.89 8.36 -4.64
CA ARG A 212 6.75 7.35 -3.97
C ARG A 212 8.00 7.00 -4.77
N GLN A 213 7.94 7.01 -6.09
CA GLN A 213 9.08 6.68 -6.93
C GLN A 213 10.04 7.86 -7.05
N ALA A 214 9.52 9.09 -7.18
CA ALA A 214 10.32 10.32 -7.14
C ALA A 214 11.05 10.48 -5.80
N ALA A 215 10.40 10.16 -4.68
CA ALA A 215 11.02 10.17 -3.35
C ALA A 215 12.16 9.15 -3.14
N LYS A 216 12.43 8.28 -4.12
CA LYS A 216 13.67 7.46 -4.08
C LYS A 216 14.91 8.27 -4.42
N ASN A 217 14.77 9.41 -5.10
CA ASN A 217 15.84 10.39 -5.22
C ASN A 217 15.90 11.21 -3.90
N PRO A 218 17.01 11.13 -3.13
CA PRO A 218 17.14 11.86 -1.87
C PRO A 218 16.94 13.38 -2.00
N GLU A 219 17.33 13.97 -3.13
CA GLU A 219 17.18 15.42 -3.38
C GLU A 219 15.71 15.85 -3.49
N LEU A 220 14.82 14.94 -3.91
CA LEU A 220 13.40 15.19 -4.10
C LEU A 220 12.54 14.85 -2.88
N GLN A 221 13.05 14.07 -1.92
CA GLN A 221 12.27 13.53 -0.81
C GLN A 221 11.47 14.58 -0.05
N GLN A 222 12.10 15.69 0.32
CA GLN A 222 11.45 16.74 1.10
C GLN A 222 10.35 17.45 0.30
N ASP A 223 10.63 17.82 -0.95
CA ASP A 223 9.67 18.53 -1.81
C ASP A 223 8.45 17.65 -2.07
N VAL A 224 8.69 16.38 -2.42
CA VAL A 224 7.64 15.38 -2.67
C VAL A 224 6.82 15.09 -1.41
N TYR A 225 7.44 15.03 -0.23
CA TYR A 225 6.75 14.86 1.04
C TYR A 225 5.82 16.03 1.34
N GLN A 226 6.31 17.26 1.18
CA GLN A 226 5.51 18.48 1.41
C GLN A 226 4.37 18.60 0.40
N PHE A 227 4.62 18.30 -0.87
CA PHE A 227 3.58 18.25 -1.88
C PHE A 227 2.49 17.24 -1.53
N ALA A 228 2.87 16.03 -1.09
CA ALA A 228 1.89 15.04 -0.66
C ALA A 228 1.01 15.56 0.50
N ALA A 229 1.58 16.34 1.41
CA ALA A 229 0.89 16.93 2.56
C ALA A 229 -0.14 18.01 2.15
N SER A 230 0.23 18.87 1.19
CA SER A 230 -0.57 20.02 0.78
C SER A 230 -1.47 19.77 -0.43
N SER A 231 -1.28 18.65 -1.13
CA SER A 231 -1.96 18.36 -2.38
C SER A 231 -3.45 18.03 -2.18
N ASN A 232 -4.31 18.73 -2.93
CA ASN A 232 -5.73 18.40 -3.07
C ASN A 232 -5.99 17.25 -4.07
N LEU A 233 -4.96 16.75 -4.74
CA LEU A 233 -5.06 15.64 -5.71
C LEU A 233 -5.22 14.28 -5.01
N LEU A 234 -4.89 14.21 -3.72
CA LEU A 234 -5.02 13.02 -2.91
C LEU A 234 -6.16 13.20 -1.89
N SER A 235 -7.03 12.20 -1.78
CA SER A 235 -7.94 12.15 -0.62
C SER A 235 -7.12 12.04 0.67
N ARG A 236 -7.67 12.52 1.79
CA ARG A 236 -6.99 12.50 3.11
C ARG A 236 -6.38 11.15 3.50
N ASN A 237 -7.06 10.04 3.18
CA ASN A 237 -6.54 8.70 3.45
C ASN A 237 -5.31 8.36 2.58
N TYR A 238 -5.30 8.81 1.33
CA TYR A 238 -4.16 8.63 0.43
C TYR A 238 -3.00 9.55 0.80
N VAL A 239 -3.26 10.81 1.20
CA VAL A 239 -2.22 11.72 1.74
C VAL A 239 -1.43 11.02 2.84
N ASN A 240 -2.10 10.56 3.90
CA ASN A 240 -1.45 9.87 5.01
C ASN A 240 -0.70 8.60 4.58
N TYR A 241 -1.29 7.82 3.67
CA TYR A 241 -0.65 6.61 3.15
C TYR A 241 0.64 6.94 2.37
N THR A 242 0.58 7.92 1.47
CA THR A 242 1.68 8.34 0.61
C THR A 242 2.80 8.98 1.44
N GLN A 243 2.46 9.91 2.34
CA GLN A 243 3.44 10.54 3.25
C GLN A 243 4.16 9.50 4.11
N ARG A 244 3.46 8.52 4.69
CA ARG A 244 4.11 7.44 5.47
C ARG A 244 5.08 6.62 4.65
N LYS A 245 4.79 6.39 3.36
CA LYS A 245 5.71 5.67 2.47
C LYS A 245 6.93 6.50 2.11
N ILE A 246 6.78 7.80 1.90
CA ILE A 246 7.89 8.72 1.64
C ILE A 246 8.75 8.87 2.90
N ALA A 247 8.13 9.10 4.07
CA ALA A 247 8.81 9.22 5.35
C ALA A 247 9.62 7.95 5.71
N ALA A 248 9.11 6.76 5.37
CA ALA A 248 9.87 5.52 5.51
C ALA A 248 11.13 5.49 4.62
N LEU A 249 11.04 5.92 3.36
CA LEU A 249 12.21 6.05 2.46
C LEU A 249 13.23 7.07 2.99
N MET A 250 12.75 8.18 3.53
CA MET A 250 13.62 9.18 4.17
C MET A 250 14.35 8.58 5.37
N ALA A 251 13.65 7.80 6.21
CA ALA A 251 14.23 7.18 7.39
C ALA A 251 15.20 6.03 7.05
N GLU A 252 15.00 5.37 5.90
CA GLU A 252 15.95 4.38 5.37
C GLU A 252 17.30 5.01 5.00
N GLU A 253 17.30 6.26 4.53
CA GLU A 253 18.51 7.00 4.16
C GLU A 253 19.21 7.59 5.40
N ASP A 254 18.50 8.37 6.22
CA ASP A 254 19.02 8.98 7.44
C ASP A 254 17.93 9.14 8.50
N VAL A 255 17.84 8.14 9.38
CA VAL A 255 16.81 8.06 10.41
C VAL A 255 16.87 9.21 11.43
N TYR A 256 18.07 9.69 11.77
CA TYR A 256 18.24 10.75 12.77
C TYR A 256 17.94 12.12 12.17
N ALA A 257 18.28 12.36 10.90
CA ALA A 257 17.83 13.58 10.21
C ALA A 257 16.30 13.63 10.08
N VAL A 258 15.64 12.48 9.86
CA VAL A 258 14.16 12.42 9.86
C VAL A 258 13.57 12.68 11.24
N LEU A 259 14.16 12.11 12.29
CA LEU A 259 13.74 12.35 13.67
C LEU A 259 13.91 13.83 14.05
N ASP A 260 15.05 14.43 13.72
CA ASP A 260 15.35 15.85 13.92
C ASP A 260 14.29 16.73 13.24
N LYS A 261 13.98 16.45 11.96
CA LYS A 261 12.90 17.12 11.21
C LYS A 261 11.52 16.93 11.85
N ALA A 262 11.25 15.76 12.44
CA ALA A 262 9.97 15.49 13.07
C ALA A 262 9.75 16.34 14.33
N LEU A 263 10.82 16.62 15.09
CA LEU A 263 10.78 17.24 16.41
C LEU A 263 11.15 18.74 16.42
N ASN A 264 11.98 19.21 15.49
CA ASN A 264 12.55 20.58 15.54
C ASN A 264 11.72 21.66 14.84
N ASN A 265 10.61 21.32 14.21
CA ASN A 265 9.75 22.32 13.58
C ASN A 265 8.79 22.95 14.61
N ASP A 266 8.33 24.18 14.34
CA ASP A 266 7.25 24.84 15.12
C ASP A 266 5.98 23.96 15.25
N THR A 267 5.86 22.96 14.35
CA THR A 267 4.83 21.93 14.37
C THR A 267 5.47 20.55 14.32
N ILE A 268 5.19 19.70 15.30
CA ILE A 268 5.63 18.30 15.32
C ILE A 268 5.00 17.54 14.15
N ASP A 269 5.83 16.84 13.37
CA ASP A 269 5.36 15.95 12.31
C ASP A 269 5.32 14.49 12.79
N SER A 270 4.13 14.09 13.25
CA SER A 270 3.89 12.71 13.72
C SER A 270 4.19 11.63 12.67
N ILE A 271 4.06 11.89 11.35
CA ILE A 271 4.32 10.87 10.33
C ILE A 271 5.82 10.62 10.17
N LEU A 272 6.64 11.69 10.21
CA LEU A 272 8.10 11.57 10.22
C LEU A 272 8.57 10.89 11.51
N PHE A 273 8.05 11.30 12.67
CA PHE A 273 8.36 10.69 13.97
C PHE A 273 8.06 9.19 13.96
N GLU A 274 6.85 8.81 13.55
CA GLU A 274 6.45 7.40 13.52
C GLU A 274 7.33 6.55 12.59
N SER A 275 7.75 7.11 11.45
CA SER A 275 8.63 6.42 10.49
C SER A 275 10.06 6.26 11.04
N ALA A 276 10.58 7.28 11.71
CA ALA A 276 11.88 7.22 12.36
C ALA A 276 11.90 6.21 13.51
N VAL A 277 10.92 6.26 14.41
CA VAL A 277 10.78 5.30 15.52
C VAL A 277 10.65 3.87 14.99
N GLN A 278 9.84 3.65 13.94
CA GLN A 278 9.75 2.35 13.29
C GLN A 278 11.14 1.87 12.83
N LYS A 279 11.91 2.73 12.15
CA LYS A 279 13.22 2.35 11.61
C LYS A 279 14.25 2.10 12.72
N ILE A 280 14.28 2.91 13.77
CA ILE A 280 15.14 2.71 14.95
C ILE A 280 14.81 1.37 15.59
N SER A 281 13.52 1.05 15.77
CA SER A 281 13.09 -0.18 16.45
C SER A 281 13.58 -1.48 15.79
N GLU A 282 13.82 -1.46 14.47
CA GLU A 282 14.37 -2.61 13.73
C GLU A 282 15.78 -2.98 14.18
N ASN A 283 16.56 -2.02 14.69
CA ASN A 283 17.94 -2.22 15.15
C ASN A 283 18.05 -2.13 16.67
N ASP A 284 17.34 -1.18 17.29
CA ASP A 284 17.33 -0.92 18.72
C ASP A 284 15.91 -0.60 19.21
N ALA A 285 15.22 -1.62 19.71
CA ALA A 285 13.88 -1.46 20.28
C ALA A 285 13.89 -0.63 21.57
N THR A 286 15.03 -0.55 22.27
CA THR A 286 15.16 0.19 23.54
C THR A 286 15.26 1.68 23.30
N GLU A 287 16.12 2.10 22.37
CA GLU A 287 16.17 3.50 21.93
C GLU A 287 14.81 3.96 21.38
N ALA A 288 14.15 3.14 20.57
CA ALA A 288 12.82 3.46 20.05
C ALA A 288 11.76 3.59 21.15
N ALA A 289 11.86 2.80 22.23
CA ALA A 289 10.97 2.88 23.38
C ALA A 289 11.21 4.17 24.18
N GLU A 290 12.48 4.52 24.43
CA GLU A 290 12.85 5.79 25.09
C GLU A 290 12.31 6.99 24.31
N LEU A 291 12.44 7.01 22.98
CA LEU A 291 11.88 8.05 22.13
C LEU A 291 10.35 8.16 22.23
N ILE A 292 9.65 7.03 22.35
CA ILE A 292 8.20 7.02 22.58
C ILE A 292 7.86 7.60 23.95
N LEU A 293 8.61 7.25 25.00
CA LEU A 293 8.38 7.75 26.36
C LEU A 293 8.64 9.26 26.47
N ASP A 294 9.69 9.74 25.82
CA ASP A 294 10.03 11.16 25.79
C ASP A 294 9.04 12.01 24.98
N ASN A 295 8.29 11.38 24.05
CA ASN A 295 7.37 12.04 23.12
C ASN A 295 6.00 11.35 23.11
N GLU A 296 5.49 11.03 24.29
CA GLU A 296 4.30 10.19 24.44
C GLU A 296 3.03 10.82 23.85
N ASP A 297 2.93 12.16 23.83
CA ASP A 297 1.80 12.93 23.32
C ASP A 297 1.61 12.80 21.80
N ILE A 298 2.68 12.54 21.06
CA ILE A 298 2.66 12.34 19.60
C ILE A 298 2.77 10.86 19.21
N ALA A 299 3.06 9.97 20.17
CA ALA A 299 3.16 8.55 19.92
C ALA A 299 1.80 7.94 19.52
N SER A 300 1.84 7.02 18.57
CA SER A 300 0.63 6.36 18.07
C SER A 300 0.56 4.90 18.53
N SER A 301 -0.64 4.32 18.53
CA SER A 301 -0.78 2.87 18.75
C SER A 301 0.08 2.05 17.79
N ARG A 302 0.34 2.56 16.58
CA ARG A 302 1.12 1.88 15.55
C ARG A 302 2.60 1.78 15.96
N THR A 303 3.21 2.87 16.44
CA THR A 303 4.62 2.84 16.87
C THR A 303 4.82 1.98 18.10
N VAL A 304 3.93 2.10 19.09
CA VAL A 304 3.96 1.24 20.28
C VAL A 304 3.83 -0.24 19.93
N ASN A 305 2.93 -0.59 19.00
CA ASN A 305 2.80 -1.97 18.52
C ASN A 305 4.06 -2.46 17.81
N GLN A 306 4.66 -1.62 16.98
CA GLN A 306 5.89 -1.97 16.27
C GLN A 306 7.04 -2.22 17.25
N VAL A 307 7.26 -1.32 18.21
CA VAL A 307 8.31 -1.46 19.23
C VAL A 307 8.05 -2.69 20.10
N SER A 308 6.80 -2.92 20.53
CA SER A 308 6.43 -4.13 21.28
C SER A 308 6.78 -5.41 20.51
N LYS A 309 6.45 -5.43 19.21
CA LYS A 309 6.78 -6.56 18.33
C LYS A 309 8.29 -6.78 18.23
N GLN A 310 9.08 -5.71 18.12
CA GLN A 310 10.54 -5.82 18.05
C GLN A 310 11.14 -6.37 19.36
N TYR A 311 10.65 -5.95 20.52
CA TYR A 311 11.05 -6.55 21.79
C TYR A 311 10.75 -8.05 21.86
N ILE A 312 9.57 -8.46 21.40
CA ILE A 312 9.17 -9.88 21.33
C ILE A 312 10.09 -10.66 20.38
N GLU A 313 10.30 -10.17 19.15
CA GLU A 313 11.16 -10.81 18.15
C GLU A 313 12.63 -10.92 18.63
N GLN A 314 13.07 -10.00 19.48
CA GLN A 314 14.41 -10.00 20.09
C GLN A 314 14.50 -10.79 21.41
N GLY A 315 13.40 -11.40 21.89
CA GLY A 315 13.37 -12.14 23.15
C GLY A 315 13.55 -11.28 24.41
N LYS A 316 13.27 -9.98 24.32
CA LYS A 316 13.46 -8.97 25.37
C LYS A 316 12.16 -8.67 26.14
N GLN A 317 11.53 -9.72 26.67
CA GLN A 317 10.23 -9.59 27.35
C GLN A 317 10.30 -8.77 28.65
N SER A 318 11.42 -8.83 29.38
CA SER A 318 11.63 -8.02 30.59
C SER A 318 11.59 -6.54 30.25
N ASP A 319 12.36 -6.11 29.25
CA ASP A 319 12.43 -4.72 28.78
C ASP A 319 11.05 -4.23 28.28
N LEU A 320 10.28 -5.10 27.59
CA LEU A 320 8.92 -4.76 27.18
C LEU A 320 7.97 -4.55 28.38
N THR A 321 8.18 -5.26 29.48
CA THR A 321 7.41 -5.07 30.71
C THR A 321 7.76 -3.73 31.36
N GLU A 322 9.05 -3.38 31.41
CA GLU A 322 9.51 -2.07 31.90
C GLU A 322 8.96 -0.93 31.04
N PHE A 323 8.98 -1.08 29.71
CA PHE A 323 8.37 -0.14 28.78
C PHE A 323 6.87 0.02 29.03
N TYR A 324 6.13 -1.09 29.21
CA TYR A 324 4.71 -1.04 29.58
C TYR A 324 4.47 -0.24 30.86
N ASP A 325 5.27 -0.47 31.91
CA ASP A 325 5.07 0.19 33.20
C ASP A 325 5.35 1.70 33.12
N ALA A 326 6.28 2.11 32.24
CA ALA A 326 6.71 3.50 32.05
C ALA A 326 5.70 4.39 31.28
N ILE A 327 4.94 3.83 30.32
CA ILE A 327 3.93 4.57 29.52
C ILE A 327 2.86 5.18 30.45
N GLN A 328 2.45 6.43 30.28
CA GLN A 328 1.40 7.06 31.10
C GLN A 328 0.00 6.98 30.46
N ASP A 329 -0.09 7.04 29.13
CA ASP A 329 -1.30 6.93 28.33
C ASP A 329 -1.84 5.50 28.39
N ALA A 330 -3.01 5.35 29.02
CA ALA A 330 -3.68 4.06 29.18
C ALA A 330 -4.00 3.36 27.85
N ARG A 331 -4.30 4.11 26.78
CA ARG A 331 -4.58 3.54 25.46
C ARG A 331 -3.30 2.95 24.86
N LEU A 332 -2.15 3.59 25.05
CA LEU A 332 -0.85 3.05 24.62
C LEU A 332 -0.44 1.83 25.46
N LYS A 333 -0.62 1.87 26.79
CA LYS A 333 -0.43 0.72 27.69
C LYS A 333 -1.23 -0.50 27.24
N ASP A 334 -2.52 -0.31 26.98
CA ASP A 334 -3.39 -1.37 26.50
C ASP A 334 -2.89 -2.00 25.19
N ASN A 335 -2.24 -1.23 24.30
CA ASN A 335 -1.70 -1.79 23.05
C ASN A 335 -0.51 -2.71 23.33
N VAL A 336 0.41 -2.31 24.21
CA VAL A 336 1.53 -3.17 24.63
C VAL A 336 1.01 -4.46 25.26
N ALA A 337 0.05 -4.34 26.19
CA ALA A 337 -0.55 -5.50 26.87
C ALA A 337 -1.25 -6.44 25.87
N VAL A 338 -1.97 -5.92 24.87
CA VAL A 338 -2.57 -6.74 23.80
C VAL A 338 -1.50 -7.53 23.04
N ASN A 339 -0.38 -6.92 22.66
CA ASN A 339 0.68 -7.63 21.93
C ASN A 339 1.31 -8.74 22.77
N LEU A 340 1.55 -8.47 24.06
CA LEU A 340 2.04 -9.47 25.00
C LEU A 340 1.06 -10.62 25.20
N VAL A 341 -0.25 -10.33 25.28
CA VAL A 341 -1.29 -11.38 25.31
C VAL A 341 -1.21 -12.25 24.06
N SER A 342 -1.15 -11.65 22.87
CA SER A 342 -1.13 -12.42 21.62
C SER A 342 0.11 -13.32 21.52
N GLU A 343 1.28 -12.84 21.91
CA GLU A 343 2.52 -13.64 21.93
C GLU A 343 2.47 -14.76 22.96
N LEU A 344 2.10 -14.44 24.21
CA LEU A 344 2.09 -15.40 25.30
C LEU A 344 0.96 -16.43 25.14
N ALA A 345 -0.13 -16.11 24.45
CA ALA A 345 -1.22 -17.05 24.22
C ALA A 345 -0.77 -18.35 23.54
N GLU A 346 0.28 -18.30 22.72
CA GLU A 346 0.83 -19.48 22.05
C GLU A 346 1.80 -20.29 22.93
N GLN A 347 2.44 -19.64 23.91
CA GLN A 347 3.57 -20.19 24.67
C GLN A 347 3.24 -20.48 26.13
N ASP A 348 2.51 -19.58 26.78
CA ASP A 348 2.17 -19.56 28.21
C ASP A 348 0.81 -18.88 28.43
N LEU A 349 -0.26 -19.69 28.41
CA LEU A 349 -1.63 -19.21 28.61
C LEU A 349 -1.85 -18.55 29.97
N GLU A 350 -1.12 -18.98 31.00
CA GLU A 350 -1.26 -18.41 32.35
C GLU A 350 -0.75 -16.98 32.36
N GLN A 351 0.45 -16.74 31.82
CA GLN A 351 1.00 -15.39 31.67
C GLN A 351 0.17 -14.53 30.72
N ALA A 352 -0.37 -15.10 29.63
CA ALA A 352 -1.30 -14.38 28.76
C ALA A 352 -2.54 -13.90 29.54
N GLY A 353 -3.08 -14.71 30.45
CA GLY A 353 -4.16 -14.32 31.36
C GLY A 353 -3.79 -13.17 32.30
N VAL A 354 -2.56 -13.17 32.83
CA VAL A 354 -2.05 -12.06 33.67
C VAL A 354 -2.01 -10.76 32.87
N TRP A 355 -1.51 -10.78 31.63
CA TRP A 355 -1.47 -9.59 30.77
C TRP A 355 -2.86 -9.15 30.30
N LEU A 356 -3.78 -10.08 30.06
CA LEU A 356 -5.18 -9.76 29.76
C LEU A 356 -5.84 -8.96 30.88
N ALA A 357 -5.50 -9.27 32.14
CA ALA A 357 -6.02 -8.55 33.29
C ALA A 357 -5.59 -7.07 33.33
N ARG A 358 -4.43 -6.75 32.73
CA ARG A 358 -3.87 -5.40 32.65
C ARG A 358 -4.52 -4.49 31.61
N ILE A 359 -5.32 -5.04 30.68
CA ILE A 359 -6.00 -4.25 29.64
C ILE A 359 -7.25 -3.57 30.22
N GLU A 360 -7.29 -2.24 30.20
CA GLU A 360 -8.39 -1.43 30.73
C GLU A 360 -9.55 -1.28 29.73
N ASP A 361 -9.23 -1.04 28.45
CA ASP A 361 -10.23 -0.95 27.39
C ASP A 361 -10.95 -2.29 27.22
N SER A 362 -12.26 -2.28 27.53
CA SER A 362 -13.05 -3.50 27.55
C SER A 362 -13.23 -4.14 26.18
N ARG A 363 -13.10 -3.38 25.08
CA ARG A 363 -13.17 -3.92 23.71
C ARG A 363 -11.85 -4.59 23.34
N LYS A 364 -10.71 -3.95 23.62
CA LYS A 364 -9.38 -4.55 23.41
C LYS A 364 -9.20 -5.81 24.25
N LYS A 365 -9.59 -5.77 25.53
CA LYS A 365 -9.57 -6.95 26.41
C LYS A 365 -10.40 -8.09 25.85
N ALA A 366 -11.61 -7.81 25.35
CA ALA A 366 -12.46 -8.83 24.72
C ALA A 366 -11.82 -9.44 23.46
N ASN A 367 -11.18 -8.62 22.63
CA ASN A 367 -10.46 -9.10 21.45
C ASN A 367 -9.25 -9.96 21.82
N ALA A 368 -8.41 -9.50 22.75
CA ALA A 368 -7.26 -10.26 23.24
C ALA A 368 -7.67 -11.59 23.90
N GLY A 369 -8.82 -11.61 24.58
CA GLY A 369 -9.40 -12.86 25.09
C GLY A 369 -9.85 -13.84 24.00
N VAL A 370 -10.27 -13.34 22.83
CA VAL A 370 -10.53 -14.20 21.66
C VAL A 370 -9.23 -14.85 21.20
N ASP A 371 -8.12 -14.12 21.18
CA ASP A 371 -6.82 -14.62 20.74
C ASP A 371 -6.32 -15.72 21.67
N ILE A 372 -6.39 -15.52 23.00
CA ILE A 372 -6.08 -16.57 24.00
C ILE A 372 -6.88 -17.84 23.75
N ILE A 373 -8.20 -17.72 23.56
CA ILE A 373 -9.07 -18.87 23.31
C ILE A 373 -8.69 -19.59 22.00
N GLN A 374 -8.34 -18.83 20.95
CA GLN A 374 -7.93 -19.43 19.68
C GLN A 374 -6.62 -20.19 19.80
N SER A 375 -5.61 -19.63 20.48
CA SER A 375 -4.33 -20.30 20.71
C SER A 375 -4.50 -21.52 21.61
N ALA A 376 -5.30 -21.42 22.68
CA ALA A 376 -5.59 -22.55 23.56
C ALA A 376 -6.20 -23.74 22.81
N ARG A 377 -7.11 -23.50 21.85
CA ARG A 377 -7.68 -24.56 21.00
C ARG A 377 -6.68 -25.37 20.18
N GLN A 378 -5.49 -24.83 19.94
CA GLN A 378 -4.43 -25.55 19.23
C GLN A 378 -3.67 -26.50 20.16
N GLN A 379 -3.82 -26.36 21.48
CA GLN A 379 -3.18 -27.21 22.48
C GLN A 379 -4.01 -28.48 22.72
N SER A 380 -3.35 -29.63 22.82
CA SER A 380 -3.98 -30.96 22.83
C SER A 380 -4.88 -31.26 24.04
N TYR A 381 -4.77 -30.46 25.10
CA TYR A 381 -5.51 -30.63 26.36
C TYR A 381 -6.65 -29.61 26.53
N HIS A 382 -6.89 -28.76 25.53
CA HIS A 382 -7.90 -27.73 25.63
C HIS A 382 -9.32 -28.28 25.42
N SER A 383 -10.26 -27.76 26.20
CA SER A 383 -11.65 -28.23 26.20
C SER A 383 -12.61 -27.06 26.31
N LEU A 384 -13.88 -27.29 25.95
CA LEU A 384 -14.92 -26.28 26.08
C LEU A 384 -15.15 -25.84 27.54
N SER A 385 -14.96 -26.74 28.51
CA SER A 385 -15.07 -26.33 29.93
C SER A 385 -13.97 -25.35 30.31
N HIS A 386 -12.73 -25.57 29.87
CA HIS A 386 -11.63 -24.64 30.10
C HIS A 386 -11.90 -23.25 29.46
N GLU A 387 -12.49 -23.18 28.26
CA GLU A 387 -12.90 -21.89 27.67
C GLU A 387 -13.97 -21.17 28.51
N ILE A 388 -14.96 -21.91 29.00
CA ILE A 388 -16.04 -21.33 29.80
C ILE A 388 -15.50 -20.76 31.10
N ASP A 389 -14.65 -21.51 31.79
CA ASP A 389 -14.02 -21.07 33.04
C ASP A 389 -13.15 -19.83 32.79
N PHE A 390 -12.33 -19.85 31.73
CA PHE A 390 -11.56 -18.69 31.31
C PHE A 390 -12.43 -17.44 31.04
N ILE A 391 -13.54 -17.58 30.29
CA ILE A 391 -14.45 -16.47 29.98
C ILE A 391 -15.09 -15.94 31.27
N LYS A 392 -15.50 -16.84 32.17
CA LYS A 392 -16.12 -16.49 33.44
C LYS A 392 -15.17 -15.67 34.30
N ASP A 393 -13.95 -16.15 34.48
CA ASP A 393 -12.97 -15.58 35.41
C ASP A 393 -12.42 -14.24 34.90
N ASN A 394 -12.22 -14.09 33.58
CA ASN A 394 -11.57 -12.89 33.02
C ASN A 394 -12.53 -11.79 32.58
N PHE A 395 -13.82 -12.11 32.39
CA PHE A 395 -14.83 -11.17 31.87
C PHE A 395 -16.03 -10.99 32.79
N GLN A 396 -15.92 -11.35 34.08
CA GLN A 396 -16.97 -11.13 35.06
C GLN A 396 -17.43 -9.66 35.08
N GLY A 397 -18.74 -9.44 35.07
CA GLY A 397 -19.34 -8.09 35.02
C GLY A 397 -19.30 -7.41 33.65
N LYS A 398 -18.63 -7.99 32.64
CA LYS A 398 -18.54 -7.45 31.26
C LYS A 398 -19.47 -8.21 30.31
N ARG A 399 -20.78 -8.13 30.57
CA ARG A 399 -21.82 -8.92 29.91
C ARG A 399 -21.72 -8.98 28.38
N SER A 400 -21.48 -7.85 27.71
CA SER A 400 -21.38 -7.82 26.24
C SER A 400 -20.21 -8.66 25.72
N ALA A 401 -19.04 -8.56 26.36
CA ALA A 401 -17.85 -9.34 26.03
C ALA A 401 -18.08 -10.84 26.31
N GLN A 402 -18.62 -11.18 27.48
CA GLN A 402 -18.96 -12.57 27.84
C GLN A 402 -19.89 -13.22 26.81
N VAL A 403 -20.99 -12.55 26.44
CA VAL A 403 -21.93 -13.08 25.43
C VAL A 403 -21.24 -13.30 24.09
N ASN A 404 -20.39 -12.38 23.64
CA ASN A 404 -19.67 -12.54 22.38
C ASN A 404 -18.71 -13.73 22.42
N LEU A 405 -17.96 -13.89 23.52
CA LEU A 405 -17.00 -14.97 23.71
C LEU A 405 -17.71 -16.34 23.82
N TYR A 406 -18.78 -16.45 24.59
CA TYR A 406 -19.58 -17.68 24.68
C TYR A 406 -20.21 -18.07 23.33
N VAL A 407 -20.70 -17.10 22.55
CA VAL A 407 -21.19 -17.37 21.19
C VAL A 407 -20.06 -17.87 20.28
N ASN A 408 -18.85 -17.31 20.38
CA ASN A 408 -17.69 -17.78 19.63
C ASN A 408 -17.31 -19.22 20.03
N ALA A 409 -17.17 -19.48 21.33
CA ALA A 409 -16.92 -20.79 21.90
C ALA A 409 -17.91 -21.84 21.40
N TYR A 410 -19.21 -21.56 21.55
CA TYR A 410 -20.23 -22.49 21.08
C TYR A 410 -20.14 -22.74 19.57
N LYS A 411 -20.00 -21.70 18.74
CA LYS A 411 -19.92 -21.86 17.27
C LYS A 411 -18.75 -22.73 16.83
N TYR A 412 -17.63 -22.64 17.54
CA TYR A 412 -16.47 -23.48 17.29
C TYR A 412 -16.79 -24.93 17.71
N TRP A 413 -17.12 -25.14 18.98
CA TRP A 413 -17.32 -26.47 19.52
C TRP A 413 -18.52 -27.20 18.95
N SER A 414 -19.59 -26.51 18.53
CA SER A 414 -20.75 -27.15 17.89
C SER A 414 -20.41 -27.82 16.55
N LYS A 415 -19.30 -27.42 15.90
CA LYS A 415 -18.80 -28.05 14.68
C LYS A 415 -17.95 -29.29 14.97
N THR A 416 -17.34 -29.34 16.15
CA THR A 416 -16.40 -30.40 16.55
C THR A 416 -17.09 -31.47 17.39
N ASP A 417 -17.91 -31.06 18.36
CA ASP A 417 -18.68 -31.89 19.28
C ASP A 417 -19.98 -31.15 19.69
N GLN A 418 -21.06 -31.42 18.96
CA GLN A 418 -22.35 -30.76 19.15
C GLN A 418 -22.97 -31.04 20.54
N ASP A 419 -22.82 -32.26 21.06
CA ASP A 419 -23.43 -32.65 22.34
C ASP A 419 -22.74 -31.93 23.51
N SER A 420 -21.41 -31.86 23.49
CA SER A 420 -20.64 -31.09 24.47
C SER A 420 -20.96 -29.61 24.39
N ALA A 421 -21.11 -29.05 23.17
CA ALA A 421 -21.49 -27.66 22.96
C ALA A 421 -22.87 -27.32 23.55
N LEU A 422 -23.86 -28.21 23.39
CA LEU A 422 -25.21 -28.04 23.96
C LEU A 422 -25.20 -28.12 25.49
N LYS A 423 -24.47 -29.10 26.07
CA LYS A 423 -24.31 -29.23 27.52
C LYS A 423 -23.64 -27.99 28.12
N ALA A 424 -22.61 -27.50 27.46
CA ALA A 424 -21.88 -26.30 27.85
C ALA A 424 -22.74 -25.04 27.87
N ILE A 425 -23.64 -24.82 26.89
CA ILE A 425 -24.59 -23.69 26.93
C ILE A 425 -25.44 -23.73 28.21
N ASN A 426 -25.89 -24.92 28.60
CA ASN A 426 -26.71 -25.07 29.81
C ASN A 426 -25.90 -24.85 31.10
N ASN A 427 -24.57 -24.95 31.02
CA ASN A 427 -23.64 -24.72 32.12
C ASN A 427 -23.07 -23.29 32.14
N ILE A 428 -23.40 -22.43 31.17
CA ILE A 428 -23.03 -21.01 31.23
C ILE A 428 -23.62 -20.44 32.52
N PRO A 429 -22.80 -19.82 33.41
CA PRO A 429 -23.25 -19.23 34.65
C PRO A 429 -24.42 -18.29 34.40
N ASP A 430 -25.50 -18.50 35.14
CA ASP A 430 -26.72 -17.72 34.98
C ASP A 430 -26.68 -16.46 35.84
N ASP A 431 -25.61 -15.66 35.67
CA ASP A 431 -25.53 -14.34 36.28
C ASP A 431 -26.66 -13.50 35.64
N ASP A 432 -27.81 -13.48 36.33
CA ASP A 432 -29.10 -12.82 36.05
C ASP A 432 -30.03 -13.39 34.95
N GLY A 433 -30.00 -14.69 34.58
CA GLY A 433 -30.94 -15.23 33.56
C GLY A 433 -30.61 -14.82 32.12
N LYS A 434 -29.63 -13.92 31.97
CA LYS A 434 -29.65 -12.90 30.92
C LYS A 434 -28.58 -13.11 29.86
N ILE A 435 -27.49 -13.80 30.22
CA ILE A 435 -26.39 -14.16 29.30
C ILE A 435 -26.78 -15.38 28.49
N ARG A 436 -27.24 -16.46 29.16
CA ARG A 436 -27.66 -17.71 28.51
C ARG A 436 -28.73 -17.48 27.45
N ASP A 437 -29.77 -16.70 27.78
CA ASP A 437 -30.84 -16.35 26.84
C ASP A 437 -30.35 -15.51 25.66
N GLN A 438 -29.38 -14.63 25.87
CA GLN A 438 -28.78 -13.85 24.77
C GLN A 438 -27.94 -14.74 23.86
N VAL A 439 -27.18 -15.67 24.42
CA VAL A 439 -26.41 -16.66 23.67
C VAL A 439 -27.36 -17.55 22.85
N LYS A 440 -28.37 -18.17 23.48
CA LYS A 440 -29.41 -18.98 22.81
C LYS A 440 -30.08 -18.21 21.66
N ARG A 441 -30.52 -16.97 21.90
CA ARG A 441 -31.14 -16.12 20.87
C ARG A 441 -30.23 -15.84 19.68
N ARG A 442 -28.96 -15.49 19.94
CA ARG A 442 -27.98 -15.22 18.86
C ARG A 442 -27.63 -16.47 18.06
N LEU A 443 -27.72 -17.64 18.68
CA LEU A 443 -27.48 -18.93 18.05
C LEU A 443 -28.75 -19.52 17.39
N LYS A 444 -29.91 -18.91 17.61
CA LYS A 444 -31.22 -19.40 17.12
C LYS A 444 -31.54 -20.83 17.58
N ILE A 445 -31.08 -21.21 18.78
CA ILE A 445 -31.40 -22.51 19.38
C ILE A 445 -32.84 -22.43 19.88
N ARG A 446 -33.70 -23.32 19.36
CA ARG A 446 -35.09 -23.48 19.84
C ARG A 446 -35.07 -24.42 21.04
N GLU A 447 -35.86 -24.10 22.05
CA GLU A 447 -36.07 -24.97 23.23
C GLU A 447 -36.92 -26.19 22.91
#